data_AF-E7GIK4-F1
#
_entry.id   AF-E7GIK4-F1
#
_cell.length_a   1.000
_cell.length_b   1.000
_cell.length_c   1.000
_cell.angle_alpha   90.00
_cell.angle_beta   90.00
_cell.angle_gamma   90.00
#
_symmetry.space_group_name_H-M   'P 1'
#
loop_
_entity.id
_entity.type
_entity.pdbx_description
1 polymer ?
#
loop_
_entity_poly.entity_id
_entity_poly.type
_entity_poly.pdbx_seq_one_letter_code
_entity_poly.pdbx_strand_id
1 'polypeptide(L)'
;MHRITDRMILKASVLIVLLCLIFGICFRYRYRLAEPVFVQQNTAVTAIFDDSEAKPGWYADVTFYYITGRGDDRLVQHIDFSQLQPAGNNAGDEASLKEFTETIESKGQYLLHTLGGKLFVPSGEPLENYRVVTEGNVYYTDGSSAVTELGNLIFEPDSRVNTVAEVVSVSSGSEGKSEMVVRMKSAAALKVKEVLTPERTSGSFHMRLNGIELAPGPDLGNKELMRFEKGDVFKMDSRWDGDSRFDDPSGLISTIMILELEGKARQTLLFVHSVLQPAGGNFINMWKYLNQRGVF
;
A
#
# COMPACT_ATOMS: atom_id res chain seq x y z
N MET A 1 44.01 -19.08 47.14
CA MET A 1 44.03 -18.37 45.85
C MET A 1 42.83 -18.76 44.97
N HIS A 2 42.55 -20.07 44.75
CA HIS A 2 41.41 -20.55 43.95
C HIS A 2 40.02 -19.98 44.35
N ARG A 3 39.68 -19.99 45.64
CA ARG A 3 38.39 -19.49 46.18
C ARG A 3 38.12 -17.99 45.91
N ILE A 4 39.16 -17.18 45.73
CA ILE A 4 39.02 -15.74 45.46
C ILE A 4 38.67 -15.54 43.99
N THR A 5 39.33 -16.27 43.10
CA THR A 5 39.07 -16.29 41.66
C THR A 5 37.65 -16.77 41.36
N ASP A 6 37.17 -17.83 42.03
CA ASP A 6 35.80 -18.35 41.82
C ASP A 6 34.73 -17.34 42.24
N ARG A 7 34.94 -16.61 43.34
CA ARG A 7 34.03 -15.54 43.78
C ARG A 7 34.04 -14.35 42.82
N MET A 8 35.18 -14.03 42.21
CA MET A 8 35.27 -12.95 41.22
C MET A 8 34.57 -13.33 39.91
N ILE A 9 34.74 -14.57 39.46
CA ILE A 9 34.05 -15.11 38.27
C ILE A 9 32.54 -15.09 38.50
N LEU A 10 32.05 -15.57 39.66
CA LEU A 10 30.63 -15.54 39.99
C LEU A 10 30.06 -14.10 39.98
N LYS A 11 30.75 -13.15 40.60
CA LYS A 11 30.34 -11.73 40.60
C LYS A 11 30.31 -11.14 39.19
N ALA A 12 31.30 -11.46 38.36
CA ALA A 12 31.33 -11.01 36.96
C ALA A 12 30.17 -11.62 36.15
N SER A 13 29.89 -12.91 36.30
CA SER A 13 28.76 -13.56 35.64
C SER A 13 27.42 -12.95 36.05
N VAL A 14 27.21 -12.70 37.35
CA VAL A 14 25.98 -12.05 37.85
C VAL A 14 25.87 -10.62 37.32
N LEU A 15 26.97 -9.86 37.28
CA LEU A 15 26.99 -8.52 36.70
C LEU A 15 26.61 -8.52 35.22
N ILE A 16 27.14 -9.46 34.43
CA ILE A 16 26.82 -9.59 33.01
C ILE A 16 25.33 -9.92 32.83
N VAL A 17 24.79 -10.86 33.61
CA VAL A 17 23.36 -11.19 33.56
C VAL A 17 22.50 -9.98 33.89
N LEU A 18 22.88 -9.20 34.91
CA LEU A 18 22.16 -7.98 35.29
C LEU A 18 22.23 -6.91 34.19
N LEU A 19 23.40 -6.73 33.57
CA LEU A 19 23.58 -5.82 32.43
C LEU A 19 22.75 -6.24 31.22
N CYS A 20 22.72 -7.54 30.89
CA CYS A 20 21.88 -8.06 29.82
C CYS A 20 20.39 -7.85 30.10
N LEU A 21 19.96 -8.00 31.36
CA LEU A 21 18.57 -7.78 31.76
C LEU A 21 18.17 -6.30 31.68
N ILE A 22 19.03 -5.40 32.17
CA ILE A 22 18.82 -3.95 32.05
C ILE A 22 18.76 -3.55 30.57
N PHE A 23 19.72 -4.02 29.76
CA PHE A 23 19.75 -3.73 28.34
C PHE A 23 18.50 -4.25 27.63
N GLY A 24 18.06 -5.48 27.96
CA GLY A 24 16.83 -6.05 27.41
C GLY A 24 15.57 -5.25 27.76
N ILE A 25 15.45 -4.76 28.99
CA ILE A 25 14.33 -3.91 29.43
C ILE A 25 14.37 -2.55 28.72
N CYS A 26 15.53 -1.88 28.72
CA CYS A 26 15.71 -0.59 28.05
C CYS A 26 15.44 -0.70 26.55
N PHE A 27 15.92 -1.77 25.91
CA PHE A 27 15.68 -2.04 24.49
C PHE A 27 14.18 -2.23 24.23
N ARG A 28 13.50 -3.05 25.04
CA ARG A 28 12.04 -3.26 24.90
C ARG A 28 11.25 -1.97 25.10
N TYR A 29 11.68 -1.09 26.01
CA TYR A 29 11.00 0.18 26.24
C TYR A 29 11.26 1.19 25.10
N ARG A 30 12.52 1.29 24.64
CA ARG A 30 12.94 2.22 23.57
C ARG A 30 12.27 1.91 22.23
N TYR A 31 12.07 0.63 21.92
CA TYR A 31 11.49 0.16 20.65
C TYR A 31 10.05 -0.33 20.83
N ARG A 32 9.38 0.07 21.91
CA ARG A 32 7.96 -0.22 22.09
C ARG A 32 7.17 0.65 21.12
N LEU A 33 6.32 0.01 20.34
CA LEU A 33 5.33 0.71 19.54
C LEU A 33 4.14 1.10 20.43
N ALA A 34 3.85 2.40 20.51
CA ALA A 34 2.79 2.94 21.38
C ALA A 34 1.41 2.92 20.71
N GLU A 35 1.35 3.17 19.40
CA GLU A 35 0.13 3.23 18.60
C GLU A 35 0.22 2.26 17.42
N PRO A 36 -0.88 1.65 16.96
CA PRO A 36 -0.87 0.81 15.78
C PRO A 36 -0.50 1.64 14.56
N VAL A 37 0.36 1.12 13.69
CA VAL A 37 0.84 1.84 12.50
C VAL A 37 0.46 1.08 11.25
N PHE A 38 -0.37 1.69 10.41
CA PHE A 38 -0.69 1.14 9.10
C PHE A 38 0.51 1.20 8.16
N VAL A 39 0.61 0.17 7.33
CA VAL A 39 1.61 0.03 6.28
C VAL A 39 1.05 0.77 5.06
N GLN A 40 1.72 1.83 4.62
CA GLN A 40 1.28 2.59 3.45
C GLN A 40 1.42 1.76 2.17
N GLN A 41 0.34 1.56 1.44
CA GLN A 41 0.33 0.78 0.21
C GLN A 41 -0.05 1.66 -0.97
N ASN A 42 0.69 1.55 -2.07
CA ASN A 42 0.21 2.06 -3.35
C ASN A 42 -0.32 0.88 -4.17
N THR A 43 -1.65 0.76 -4.22
CA THR A 43 -2.32 -0.31 -4.96
C THR A 43 -3.56 0.20 -5.68
N ALA A 44 -3.94 -0.51 -6.74
CA ALA A 44 -5.20 -0.35 -7.42
C ALA A 44 -6.17 -1.46 -7.01
N VAL A 45 -7.45 -1.13 -6.87
CA VAL A 45 -8.53 -2.08 -6.60
C VAL A 45 -9.70 -1.84 -7.54
N THR A 46 -10.17 -2.90 -8.17
CA THR A 46 -11.33 -2.87 -9.05
C THR A 46 -12.60 -3.00 -8.21
N ALA A 47 -13.47 -2.02 -8.32
CA ALA A 47 -14.76 -1.95 -7.64
C ALA A 47 -15.87 -2.42 -8.56
N ILE A 48 -16.67 -3.38 -8.08
CA ILE A 48 -17.80 -3.96 -8.80
C ILE A 48 -19.08 -3.35 -8.24
N PHE A 49 -19.93 -2.83 -9.12
CA PHE A 49 -21.24 -2.32 -8.73
C PHE A 49 -22.21 -3.49 -8.50
N ASP A 50 -22.88 -3.47 -7.35
CA ASP A 50 -23.97 -4.36 -7.00
C ASP A 50 -25.26 -3.51 -6.93
N ASP A 51 -26.23 -3.85 -7.77
CA ASP A 51 -27.51 -3.17 -7.91
C ASP A 51 -28.62 -3.78 -7.04
N SER A 52 -28.28 -4.66 -6.10
CA SER A 52 -29.25 -5.28 -5.20
C SER A 52 -30.03 -4.25 -4.39
N GLU A 53 -31.36 -4.45 -4.30
CA GLU A 53 -32.26 -3.56 -3.56
C GLU A 53 -31.94 -3.45 -2.06
N ALA A 54 -31.22 -4.43 -1.50
CA ALA A 54 -30.89 -4.47 -0.08
C ALA A 54 -29.75 -3.53 0.30
N LYS A 55 -28.71 -3.41 -0.56
CA LYS A 55 -27.54 -2.57 -0.28
C LYS A 55 -26.80 -2.19 -1.57
N PRO A 56 -27.39 -1.30 -2.39
CA PRO A 56 -26.80 -0.93 -3.67
C PRO A 56 -25.52 -0.11 -3.44
N GLY A 57 -24.46 -0.46 -4.16
CA GLY A 57 -23.18 0.24 -4.04
C GLY A 57 -22.04 -0.48 -4.74
N TRP A 58 -20.85 0.09 -4.57
CA TRP A 58 -19.62 -0.47 -5.12
C TRP A 58 -18.90 -1.29 -4.06
N TYR A 59 -18.35 -2.42 -4.48
CA TYR A 59 -17.62 -3.31 -3.62
C TYR A 59 -16.26 -3.64 -4.19
N ALA A 60 -15.22 -3.60 -3.35
CA ALA A 60 -13.86 -3.96 -3.75
C ALA A 60 -13.24 -4.87 -2.69
N ASP A 61 -12.54 -5.90 -3.15
CA ASP A 61 -11.69 -6.70 -2.28
C ASP A 61 -10.39 -5.92 -2.00
N VAL A 62 -10.10 -5.72 -0.72
CA VAL A 62 -8.96 -4.94 -0.24
C VAL A 62 -8.12 -5.75 0.73
N THR A 63 -6.83 -5.43 0.81
CA THR A 63 -5.93 -6.00 1.83
C THR A 63 -5.08 -4.91 2.44
N PHE A 64 -5.24 -4.68 3.74
CA PHE A 64 -4.44 -3.74 4.52
C PHE A 64 -3.50 -4.46 5.46
N TYR A 65 -2.40 -3.80 5.81
CA TYR A 65 -1.50 -4.27 6.85
C TYR A 65 -1.30 -3.20 7.91
N TYR A 66 -1.23 -3.62 9.17
CA TYR A 66 -0.85 -2.73 10.26
C TYR A 66 0.04 -3.45 11.27
N ILE A 67 0.81 -2.66 12.00
CA ILE A 67 1.83 -3.14 12.92
C ILE A 67 1.46 -2.68 14.32
N THR A 68 1.50 -3.62 15.27
CA THR A 68 1.33 -3.33 16.70
C THR A 68 2.56 -3.76 17.49
N GLY A 69 2.70 -3.21 18.70
CA GLY A 69 3.68 -3.68 19.66
C GLY A 69 3.25 -5.00 20.29
N ARG A 70 4.19 -5.87 20.64
CA ARG A 70 3.86 -7.11 21.35
C ARG A 70 3.25 -6.80 22.73
N GLY A 71 2.01 -7.24 22.92
CA GLY A 71 1.19 -6.96 24.11
C GLY A 71 0.27 -5.76 23.97
N ASP A 72 0.15 -5.21 22.75
CA ASP A 72 -0.98 -4.38 22.35
C ASP A 72 -2.09 -5.28 21.82
N ASP A 73 -3.24 -5.26 22.50
CA ASP A 73 -4.39 -6.13 22.20
C ASP A 73 -5.47 -5.41 21.38
N ARG A 74 -5.18 -4.18 20.91
CA ARG A 74 -6.08 -3.44 20.03
C ARG A 74 -6.13 -4.10 18.65
N LEU A 75 -7.34 -4.49 18.26
CA LEU A 75 -7.63 -5.01 16.92
C LEU A 75 -8.52 -4.00 16.20
N VAL A 76 -8.45 -3.99 14.88
CA VAL A 76 -9.35 -3.17 14.06
C VAL A 76 -10.77 -3.74 14.17
N GLN A 77 -11.76 -2.88 14.39
CA GLN A 77 -13.18 -3.20 14.30
C GLN A 77 -13.76 -2.82 12.95
N HIS A 78 -13.45 -1.62 12.48
CA HIS A 78 -13.82 -1.14 11.14
C HIS A 78 -12.93 0.04 10.74
N ILE A 79 -12.94 0.34 9.44
CA ILE A 79 -12.27 1.50 8.86
C ILE A 79 -13.28 2.27 8.02
N ASP A 80 -13.43 3.57 8.26
CA ASP A 80 -14.26 4.46 7.46
C ASP A 80 -13.41 5.31 6.51
N PHE A 81 -13.93 5.57 5.31
CA PHE A 81 -13.21 6.22 4.21
C PHE A 81 -13.95 7.47 3.76
N SER A 82 -13.67 8.60 4.42
CA SER A 82 -14.29 9.90 4.11
C SER A 82 -14.05 10.34 2.65
N GLN A 83 -12.89 10.02 2.08
CA GLN A 83 -12.52 10.36 0.70
C GLN A 83 -13.34 9.60 -0.36
N LEU A 84 -14.01 8.52 0.04
CA LEU A 84 -14.91 7.75 -0.83
C LEU A 84 -16.38 8.18 -0.70
N GLN A 85 -16.70 9.12 0.18
CA GLN A 85 -18.08 9.55 0.34
C GLN A 85 -18.58 10.31 -0.92
N PRO A 86 -19.83 10.09 -1.34
CA PRO A 86 -20.47 10.90 -2.37
C PRO A 86 -20.69 12.33 -1.86
N ALA A 87 -20.47 13.33 -2.74
CA ALA A 87 -20.83 14.71 -2.41
C ALA A 87 -22.36 14.81 -2.25
N GLY A 88 -22.82 15.17 -1.05
CA GLY A 88 -24.23 15.46 -0.78
C GLY A 88 -25.09 14.32 -0.22
N ASN A 89 -24.51 13.15 0.09
CA ASN A 89 -25.28 12.10 0.77
C ASN A 89 -25.40 12.36 2.27
N ASN A 90 -26.63 12.68 2.72
CA ASN A 90 -27.05 12.66 4.12
C ASN A 90 -27.64 11.29 4.54
N ALA A 91 -27.50 10.27 3.70
CA ALA A 91 -28.16 8.98 3.86
C ALA A 91 -27.21 7.90 4.40
N GLY A 92 -27.04 7.90 5.73
CA GLY A 92 -26.94 6.72 6.60
C GLY A 92 -25.72 5.80 6.55
N ASP A 93 -25.18 5.49 5.37
CA ASP A 93 -24.11 4.49 5.22
C ASP A 93 -22.82 5.16 4.75
N GLU A 94 -21.73 4.96 5.52
CA GLU A 94 -20.40 5.44 5.18
C GLU A 94 -19.62 4.38 4.40
N ALA A 95 -18.76 4.83 3.47
CA ALA A 95 -17.80 3.97 2.82
C ALA A 95 -16.90 3.36 3.89
N SER A 96 -16.97 2.04 4.06
CA SER A 96 -16.41 1.37 5.23
C SER A 96 -16.01 -0.07 4.98
N LEU A 97 -14.91 -0.47 5.60
CA LEU A 97 -14.46 -1.85 5.70
C LEU A 97 -14.91 -2.39 7.06
N LYS A 98 -15.99 -3.16 7.06
CA LYS A 98 -16.59 -3.77 8.26
C LYS A 98 -16.50 -5.30 8.26
N GLU A 99 -16.42 -5.89 7.07
CA GLU A 99 -16.32 -7.34 6.89
C GLU A 99 -14.93 -7.70 6.38
N PHE A 100 -14.11 -8.26 7.27
CA PHE A 100 -12.75 -8.68 6.96
C PHE A 100 -12.33 -9.88 7.79
N THR A 101 -11.33 -10.58 7.29
CA THR A 101 -10.58 -11.60 8.02
C THR A 101 -9.24 -11.02 8.41
N GLU A 102 -8.81 -11.30 9.64
CA GLU A 102 -7.52 -10.87 10.17
C GLU A 102 -6.59 -12.06 10.42
N THR A 103 -5.34 -11.96 9.96
CA THR A 103 -4.27 -12.88 10.34
C THR A 103 -3.15 -12.11 11.03
N ILE A 104 -2.54 -12.73 12.06
CA ILE A 104 -1.53 -12.08 12.90
C ILE A 104 -0.25 -12.92 12.88
N GLU A 105 0.85 -12.28 12.50
CA GLU A 105 2.18 -12.88 12.51
C GLU A 105 3.10 -12.18 13.50
N SER A 106 3.76 -12.98 14.35
CA SER A 106 4.78 -12.46 15.27
C SER A 106 6.11 -12.26 14.55
N LYS A 107 6.64 -11.04 14.61
CA LYS A 107 7.93 -10.66 14.04
C LYS A 107 8.84 -10.05 15.12
N GLY A 108 9.04 -10.81 16.20
CA GLY A 108 9.91 -10.42 17.33
C GLY A 108 9.15 -9.58 18.37
N GLN A 109 9.42 -8.27 18.41
CA GLN A 109 8.73 -7.34 19.33
C GLN A 109 7.47 -6.71 18.74
N TYR A 110 7.21 -6.95 17.46
CA TYR A 110 6.04 -6.43 16.76
C TYR A 110 5.17 -7.58 16.28
N LEU A 111 3.88 -7.28 16.09
CA LEU A 111 2.94 -8.15 15.41
C LEU A 111 2.57 -7.48 14.08
N LEU A 112 2.59 -8.25 13.00
CA LEU A 112 2.09 -7.84 11.70
C LEU A 112 0.68 -8.39 11.55
N HIS A 113 -0.28 -7.50 11.36
CA HIS A 113 -1.67 -7.83 11.13
C HIS A 113 -1.98 -7.66 9.64
N THR A 114 -2.66 -8.65 9.06
CA THR A 114 -3.15 -8.60 7.67
C THR A 114 -4.66 -8.64 7.68
N LEU A 115 -5.28 -7.59 7.18
CA LEU A 115 -6.73 -7.42 7.06
C LEU A 115 -7.15 -7.63 5.61
N GLY A 116 -7.76 -8.77 5.30
CA GLY A 116 -8.32 -9.04 3.98
C GLY A 116 -9.85 -9.00 4.04
N GLY A 117 -10.49 -8.15 3.25
CA GLY A 117 -11.94 -8.00 3.35
C GLY A 117 -12.57 -7.25 2.18
N LYS A 118 -13.89 -7.06 2.29
CA LYS A 118 -14.71 -6.44 1.26
C LYS A 118 -15.10 -5.03 1.71
N LEU A 119 -14.53 -4.04 1.05
CA LEU A 119 -14.88 -2.64 1.27
C LEU A 119 -16.17 -2.31 0.53
N PHE A 120 -17.10 -1.69 1.25
CA PHE A 120 -18.32 -1.14 0.68
C PHE A 120 -18.18 0.36 0.47
N VAL A 121 -18.59 0.83 -0.71
CA VAL A 121 -18.74 2.25 -1.04
C VAL A 121 -20.20 2.49 -1.44
N PRO A 122 -20.94 3.31 -0.67
CA PRO A 122 -22.35 3.59 -0.92
C PRO A 122 -22.60 4.07 -2.35
N SER A 123 -23.71 3.62 -2.93
CA SER A 123 -24.17 4.16 -4.20
C SER A 123 -24.48 5.66 -4.05
N GLY A 124 -23.75 6.46 -4.82
CA GLY A 124 -23.98 7.89 -4.99
C GLY A 124 -23.75 8.24 -6.46
N GLU A 125 -22.97 9.29 -6.74
CA GLU A 125 -22.51 9.54 -8.10
C GLU A 125 -21.71 8.35 -8.65
N PRO A 126 -21.84 8.03 -9.95
CA PRO A 126 -21.05 6.98 -10.58
C PRO A 126 -19.55 7.24 -10.36
N LEU A 127 -18.80 6.19 -10.00
CA LEU A 127 -17.35 6.18 -10.08
C LEU A 127 -16.98 6.26 -11.56
N GLU A 128 -16.99 7.45 -12.18
CA GLU A 128 -16.79 7.58 -13.63
C GLU A 128 -15.34 7.32 -14.07
N ASN A 129 -14.36 7.46 -13.16
CA ASN A 129 -12.94 7.27 -13.48
C ASN A 129 -12.22 6.48 -12.39
N TYR A 130 -11.75 7.18 -11.36
CA TYR A 130 -11.14 6.57 -10.20
C TYR A 130 -11.23 7.53 -9.01
N ARG A 131 -11.06 7.00 -7.80
CA ARG A 131 -10.84 7.80 -6.59
C ARG A 131 -9.56 7.36 -5.93
N VAL A 132 -8.76 8.33 -5.48
CA VAL A 132 -7.56 8.07 -4.68
C VAL A 132 -7.93 8.23 -3.22
N VAL A 133 -7.61 7.22 -2.43
CA VAL A 133 -7.79 7.18 -0.99
C VAL A 133 -6.41 7.14 -0.36
N THR A 134 -6.12 8.16 0.43
CA THR A 134 -4.83 8.34 1.12
C THR A 134 -4.92 8.07 2.61
N GLU A 135 -6.12 8.17 3.17
CA GLU A 135 -6.36 8.11 4.61
C GLU A 135 -7.60 7.28 4.95
N GLY A 136 -7.63 6.74 6.16
CA GLY A 136 -8.80 6.07 6.72
C GLY A 136 -8.95 6.36 8.21
N ASN A 137 -10.19 6.40 8.67
CA ASN A 137 -10.54 6.51 10.09
C ASN A 137 -10.68 5.11 10.65
N VAL A 138 -9.73 4.68 11.47
CA VAL A 138 -9.67 3.33 12.04
C VAL A 138 -10.25 3.35 13.44
N TYR A 139 -11.12 2.39 13.73
CA TYR A 139 -11.70 2.19 15.06
C TYR A 139 -11.25 0.85 15.62
N TYR A 140 -10.80 0.86 16.88
CA TYR A 140 -10.21 -0.30 17.53
C TYR A 140 -11.14 -0.94 18.56
N THR A 141 -10.82 -2.18 18.94
CA THR A 141 -11.61 -2.98 19.89
C THR A 141 -11.70 -2.40 21.30
N ASP A 142 -10.77 -1.54 21.68
CA ASP A 142 -10.78 -0.84 22.97
C ASP A 142 -11.61 0.45 22.97
N GLY A 143 -12.23 0.80 21.83
CA GLY A 143 -13.02 2.01 21.63
C GLY A 143 -12.20 3.25 21.23
N SER A 144 -10.88 3.12 21.09
CA SER A 144 -10.04 4.20 20.52
C SER A 144 -10.20 4.30 19.00
N SER A 145 -9.84 5.44 18.44
CA SER A 145 -9.81 5.65 16.99
C SER A 145 -8.63 6.51 16.56
N ALA A 146 -8.20 6.34 15.30
CA ALA A 146 -7.11 7.10 14.71
C ALA A 146 -7.37 7.38 13.23
N VAL A 147 -7.04 8.59 12.79
CA VAL A 147 -6.87 8.89 11.36
C VAL A 147 -5.50 8.37 10.96
N THR A 148 -5.44 7.50 9.96
CA THR A 148 -4.19 6.87 9.53
C THR A 148 -3.95 7.07 8.04
N GLU A 149 -2.69 7.27 7.68
CA GLU A 149 -2.28 7.32 6.28
C GLU A 149 -2.13 5.89 5.75
N LEU A 150 -2.87 5.57 4.69
CA LEU A 150 -2.93 4.22 4.10
C LEU A 150 -2.06 4.06 2.85
N GLY A 151 -1.41 5.13 2.37
CA GLY A 151 -0.75 5.16 1.06
C GLY A 151 -1.75 5.49 -0.05
N ASN A 152 -1.43 5.26 -1.33
CA ASN A 152 -2.34 5.57 -2.43
C ASN A 152 -3.16 4.35 -2.85
N LEU A 153 -4.39 4.25 -2.34
CA LEU A 153 -5.35 3.24 -2.77
C LEU A 153 -6.25 3.82 -3.88
N ILE A 154 -6.13 3.28 -5.09
CA ILE A 154 -6.91 3.73 -6.25
C ILE A 154 -8.10 2.81 -6.46
N PHE A 155 -9.30 3.36 -6.31
CA PHE A 155 -10.55 2.70 -6.65
C PHE A 155 -10.92 2.98 -8.09
N GLU A 156 -10.98 1.95 -8.93
CA GLU A 156 -11.49 2.04 -10.30
C GLU A 156 -12.79 1.23 -10.45
N PRO A 157 -13.80 1.71 -11.19
CA PRO A 157 -14.98 0.92 -11.52
C PRO A 157 -14.60 -0.25 -12.45
N ASP A 158 -15.28 -1.38 -12.34
CA ASP A 158 -15.16 -2.48 -13.30
C ASP A 158 -15.71 -2.07 -14.67
N SER A 159 -14.84 -1.57 -15.54
CA SER A 159 -15.18 -0.99 -16.86
C SER A 159 -15.25 -2.04 -17.98
N ARG A 160 -15.64 -3.29 -17.69
CA ARG A 160 -15.74 -4.38 -18.69
C ARG A 160 -16.64 -4.07 -19.90
N VAL A 161 -17.45 -3.01 -19.83
CA VAL A 161 -18.31 -2.56 -20.92
C VAL A 161 -17.63 -1.36 -21.62
N ASN A 162 -17.31 -1.53 -22.91
CA ASN A 162 -16.67 -0.51 -23.78
C ASN A 162 -15.21 -0.15 -23.49
N THR A 163 -14.35 -1.15 -23.28
CA THR A 163 -12.90 -0.94 -23.15
C THR A 163 -12.24 -0.52 -24.47
N VAL A 164 -11.43 0.53 -24.42
CA VAL A 164 -10.57 1.04 -25.50
C VAL A 164 -9.35 0.15 -25.71
N ALA A 165 -8.88 -0.50 -24.64
CA ALA A 165 -7.75 -1.40 -24.62
C ALA A 165 -7.91 -2.53 -23.58
N GLU A 166 -7.18 -3.62 -23.78
CA GLU A 166 -7.10 -4.74 -22.85
C GLU A 166 -5.68 -4.94 -22.34
N VAL A 167 -5.55 -5.22 -21.04
CA VAL A 167 -4.29 -5.63 -20.44
C VAL A 167 -4.07 -7.10 -20.80
N VAL A 168 -3.01 -7.37 -21.57
CA VAL A 168 -2.68 -8.73 -22.07
C VAL A 168 -1.85 -9.49 -21.05
N SER A 169 -0.91 -8.80 -20.40
CA SER A 169 -0.07 -9.38 -19.37
C SER A 169 0.45 -8.31 -18.42
N VAL A 170 0.60 -8.70 -17.16
CA VAL A 170 1.31 -7.94 -16.13
C VAL A 170 2.33 -8.87 -15.51
N SER A 171 3.55 -8.40 -15.32
CA SER A 171 4.60 -9.15 -14.64
C SER A 171 5.39 -8.22 -13.73
N SER A 172 5.78 -8.74 -12.56
CA SER A 172 6.64 -8.05 -11.62
C SER A 172 7.71 -9.03 -11.16
N GLY A 173 8.97 -8.66 -11.37
CA GLY A 173 10.13 -9.47 -11.06
C GLY A 173 10.79 -9.06 -9.75
N SER A 174 11.48 -10.00 -9.10
CA SER A 174 12.25 -9.78 -7.87
C SER A 174 13.43 -8.82 -8.03
N GLU A 175 13.80 -8.48 -9.27
CA GLU A 175 14.86 -7.52 -9.60
C GLU A 175 14.40 -6.05 -9.55
N GLY A 176 13.21 -5.77 -8.98
CA GLY A 176 12.65 -4.41 -8.97
C GLY A 176 12.31 -3.92 -10.37
N LYS A 177 11.80 -4.81 -11.22
CA LYS A 177 11.29 -4.49 -12.55
C LYS A 177 9.83 -4.92 -12.65
N SER A 178 9.01 -4.10 -13.27
CA SER A 178 7.63 -4.44 -13.58
C SER A 178 7.31 -4.10 -15.03
N GLU A 179 6.43 -4.87 -15.63
CA GLU A 179 6.04 -4.76 -17.02
C GLU A 179 4.54 -5.02 -17.18
N MET A 180 3.90 -4.21 -18.03
CA MET A 180 2.52 -4.35 -18.43
C MET A 180 2.44 -4.21 -19.94
N VAL A 181 1.75 -5.17 -20.58
CA VAL A 181 1.52 -5.17 -22.02
C VAL A 181 0.03 -4.96 -22.26
N VAL A 182 -0.28 -4.01 -23.13
CA VAL A 182 -1.65 -3.58 -23.42
C VAL A 182 -1.89 -3.66 -24.92
N ARG A 183 -3.04 -4.21 -25.30
CA ARG A 183 -3.51 -4.29 -26.69
C ARG A 183 -4.71 -3.38 -26.91
N MET A 184 -4.66 -2.59 -27.97
CA MET A 184 -5.71 -1.64 -28.33
C MET A 184 -6.88 -2.31 -29.03
N LYS A 185 -8.09 -2.09 -28.53
CA LYS A 185 -9.36 -2.54 -29.16
C LYS A 185 -9.92 -1.50 -30.12
N SER A 186 -9.54 -0.23 -29.95
CA SER A 186 -9.91 0.89 -30.82
C SER A 186 -8.82 1.96 -30.80
N ALA A 187 -8.85 2.86 -31.79
CA ALA A 187 -7.92 3.98 -31.85
C ALA A 187 -8.13 4.92 -30.65
N ALA A 188 -7.02 5.35 -30.03
CA ALA A 188 -7.03 6.26 -28.90
C ALA A 188 -5.69 6.96 -28.70
N ALA A 189 -5.75 8.10 -28.02
CA ALA A 189 -4.59 8.85 -27.58
C ALA A 189 -4.28 8.49 -26.11
N LEU A 190 -3.00 8.21 -25.80
CA LEU A 190 -2.54 7.91 -24.45
C LEU A 190 -1.97 9.17 -23.79
N LYS A 191 -2.38 9.41 -22.56
CA LYS A 191 -1.90 10.48 -21.68
C LYS A 191 -1.44 9.88 -20.35
N VAL A 192 -0.41 10.48 -19.75
CA VAL A 192 -0.12 10.26 -18.32
C VAL A 192 -0.87 11.34 -17.56
N LYS A 193 -1.78 10.90 -16.69
CA LYS A 193 -2.57 11.80 -15.86
C LYS A 193 -1.81 12.16 -14.58
N GLU A 194 -1.26 11.14 -13.92
CA GLU A 194 -0.62 11.29 -12.63
C GLU A 194 0.38 10.15 -12.38
N VAL A 195 1.44 10.44 -11.63
CA VAL A 195 2.38 9.44 -11.14
C VAL A 195 2.45 9.61 -9.63
N LEU A 196 1.99 8.59 -8.92
CA LEU A 196 2.00 8.53 -7.47
C LEU A 196 3.21 7.72 -7.02
N THR A 197 4.21 8.40 -6.47
CA THR A 197 5.44 7.82 -5.95
C THR A 197 5.55 8.18 -4.46
N PRO A 198 6.07 7.31 -3.58
CA PRO A 198 6.13 7.62 -2.16
C PRO A 198 7.13 8.76 -1.92
N GLU A 199 6.76 9.73 -1.09
CA GLU A 199 7.54 10.96 -0.86
C GLU A 199 8.92 10.73 -0.21
N ARG A 200 9.14 9.59 0.43
CA ARG A 200 10.35 9.27 1.20
C ARG A 200 10.94 7.94 0.79
N THR A 201 11.55 7.89 -0.39
CA THR A 201 12.32 6.70 -0.82
C THR A 201 13.76 7.08 -1.12
N SER A 202 14.69 6.17 -0.84
CA SER A 202 16.14 6.38 -1.04
C SER A 202 16.59 6.09 -2.49
N GLY A 203 15.65 6.11 -3.43
CA GLY A 203 15.85 5.79 -4.85
C GLY A 203 14.75 6.35 -5.74
N SER A 204 14.76 5.99 -7.02
CA SER A 204 13.82 6.50 -8.02
C SER A 204 13.18 5.39 -8.85
N PHE A 205 11.91 5.60 -9.21
CA PHE A 205 11.26 4.80 -10.23
C PHE A 205 11.51 5.41 -11.62
N HIS A 206 12.06 4.60 -12.51
CA HIS A 206 12.19 4.91 -13.91
C HIS A 206 11.09 4.17 -14.66
N MET A 207 10.23 4.91 -15.36
CA MET A 207 9.11 4.35 -16.11
C MET A 207 9.32 4.59 -17.60
N ARG A 208 8.90 3.64 -18.43
CA ARG A 208 9.11 3.67 -19.86
C ARG A 208 7.89 3.17 -20.61
N LEU A 209 7.48 3.93 -21.62
CA LEU A 209 6.45 3.54 -22.57
C LEU A 209 7.13 3.20 -23.90
N ASN A 210 7.02 1.95 -24.36
CA ASN A 210 7.68 1.46 -25.57
C ASN A 210 9.20 1.79 -25.60
N GLY A 211 9.85 1.73 -24.43
CA GLY A 211 11.26 2.08 -24.25
C GLY A 211 11.57 3.57 -24.12
N ILE A 212 10.59 4.47 -24.28
CA ILE A 212 10.74 5.92 -24.09
C ILE A 212 10.59 6.23 -22.60
N GLU A 213 11.62 6.81 -21.99
CA GLU A 213 11.60 7.19 -20.58
C GLU A 213 10.62 8.34 -20.32
N LEU A 214 9.70 8.08 -19.39
CA LEU A 214 8.74 9.04 -18.89
C LEU A 214 9.40 9.73 -17.71
N ALA A 215 9.84 10.97 -17.89
CA ALA A 215 10.44 11.75 -16.81
C ALA A 215 9.39 11.95 -15.69
N PRO A 216 9.60 11.43 -14.47
CA PRO A 216 8.69 11.68 -13.37
C PRO A 216 8.76 13.18 -13.03
N GLY A 217 7.67 13.89 -13.21
CA GLY A 217 7.56 15.29 -12.88
C GLY A 217 6.09 15.70 -12.75
N PRO A 218 5.78 16.69 -11.89
CA PRO A 218 4.42 17.18 -11.66
C PRO A 218 3.75 17.78 -12.91
N ASP A 219 4.52 18.02 -13.98
CA ASP A 219 4.11 18.70 -15.21
C ASP A 219 3.93 17.78 -16.44
N LEU A 220 3.73 16.47 -16.27
CA LEU A 220 3.26 15.62 -17.39
C LEU A 220 1.79 15.89 -17.80
N GLY A 221 1.14 16.85 -17.11
CA GLY A 221 -0.26 17.23 -17.22
C GLY A 221 -0.83 17.12 -18.63
N ASN A 222 -1.76 16.17 -18.79
CA ASN A 222 -2.67 15.97 -19.93
C ASN A 222 -2.03 16.00 -21.33
N LYS A 223 -0.70 15.91 -21.44
CA LYS A 223 -0.02 15.95 -22.73
C LYS A 223 -0.15 14.59 -23.38
N GLU A 224 -0.68 14.59 -24.60
CA GLU A 224 -0.72 13.40 -25.42
C GLU A 224 0.71 12.88 -25.63
N LEU A 225 0.96 11.65 -25.15
CA LEU A 225 2.25 10.98 -25.26
C LEU A 225 2.36 10.25 -26.60
N MET A 226 1.30 9.53 -26.97
CA MET A 226 1.30 8.67 -28.15
C MET A 226 -0.14 8.44 -28.62
N ARG A 227 -0.32 8.24 -29.93
CA ARG A 227 -1.57 7.73 -30.50
C ARG A 227 -1.39 6.28 -30.91
N PHE A 228 -2.44 5.52 -30.74
CA PHE A 228 -2.51 4.13 -31.15
C PHE A 228 -3.74 3.89 -32.02
N GLU A 229 -3.60 2.95 -32.94
CA GLU A 229 -4.66 2.42 -33.77
C GLU A 229 -5.20 1.10 -33.19
N LYS A 230 -6.33 0.64 -33.74
CA LYS A 230 -6.88 -0.67 -33.36
C LYS A 230 -5.90 -1.79 -33.70
N GLY A 231 -5.61 -2.64 -32.73
CA GLY A 231 -4.69 -3.77 -32.87
C GLY A 231 -3.25 -3.46 -32.47
N ASP A 232 -2.91 -2.18 -32.27
CA ASP A 232 -1.61 -1.81 -31.74
C ASP A 232 -1.39 -2.40 -30.35
N VAL A 233 -0.13 -2.64 -30.03
CA VAL A 233 0.30 -3.12 -28.73
C VAL A 233 1.33 -2.14 -28.20
N PHE A 234 1.16 -1.72 -26.96
CA PHE A 234 2.17 -0.97 -26.25
C PHE A 234 2.59 -1.69 -24.98
N LYS A 235 3.82 -1.40 -24.57
CA LYS A 235 4.46 -1.95 -23.39
C LYS A 235 4.80 -0.80 -22.45
N MET A 236 4.36 -0.93 -21.21
CA MET A 236 4.85 -0.15 -20.10
C MET A 236 5.87 -1.00 -19.34
N ASP A 237 7.05 -0.48 -19.09
CA ASP A 237 8.02 -1.09 -18.21
C ASP A 237 8.50 -0.08 -17.17
N SER A 238 8.91 -0.59 -16.02
CA SER A 238 9.54 0.24 -15.00
C SER A 238 10.62 -0.50 -14.27
N ARG A 239 11.55 0.29 -13.74
CA ARG A 239 12.67 -0.14 -12.94
C ARG A 239 12.77 0.73 -11.70
N TRP A 240 12.99 0.10 -10.56
CA TRP A 240 13.46 0.77 -9.36
C TRP A 240 14.98 0.90 -9.41
N ASP A 241 15.51 2.10 -9.25
CA ASP A 241 16.93 2.38 -9.07
C ASP A 241 17.14 3.03 -7.71
N GLY A 242 17.26 2.18 -6.70
CA GLY A 242 17.55 2.54 -5.32
C GLY A 242 18.34 1.42 -4.67
N ASP A 243 18.97 1.70 -3.52
CA ASP A 243 19.76 0.69 -2.84
C ASP A 243 18.81 -0.35 -2.22
N SER A 244 18.50 -1.41 -2.95
CA SER A 244 17.70 -2.56 -2.48
C SER A 244 18.41 -3.38 -1.38
N ARG A 245 19.58 -2.90 -0.93
CA ARG A 245 20.27 -3.42 0.24
C ARG A 245 19.38 -3.27 1.45
N PHE A 246 19.68 -4.09 2.45
CA PHE A 246 19.00 -4.25 3.73
C PHE A 246 18.59 -2.97 4.49
N ASP A 247 18.91 -1.76 4.00
CA ASP A 247 18.66 -0.45 4.60
C ASP A 247 17.32 0.21 4.23
N ASP A 248 16.63 -0.26 3.19
CA ASP A 248 15.24 0.14 2.94
C ASP A 248 14.25 -0.86 3.57
N PRO A 249 13.17 -0.38 4.21
CA PRO A 249 12.14 -1.27 4.73
C PRO A 249 11.47 -2.02 3.58
N SER A 250 11.81 -3.31 3.48
CA SER A 250 11.20 -4.25 2.55
C SER A 250 9.68 -4.26 2.74
N GLY A 251 8.92 -3.90 1.71
CA GLY A 251 7.46 -4.12 1.67
C GLY A 251 6.62 -2.96 1.14
N LEU A 252 7.22 -1.80 0.88
CA LEU A 252 6.48 -0.52 0.81
C LEU A 252 6.82 0.36 -0.39
N ILE A 253 7.93 0.07 -1.08
CA ILE A 253 8.35 0.83 -2.24
C ILE A 253 7.48 0.41 -3.41
N SER A 254 6.44 1.18 -3.65
CA SER A 254 5.50 1.00 -4.74
C SER A 254 5.20 2.32 -5.39
N THR A 255 4.92 2.32 -6.69
CA THR A 255 4.48 3.51 -7.41
C THR A 255 3.33 3.13 -8.32
N ILE A 256 2.46 4.09 -8.58
CA ILE A 256 1.35 3.92 -9.52
C ILE A 256 1.44 5.00 -10.57
N MET A 257 1.39 4.59 -11.83
CA MET A 257 1.16 5.49 -12.94
C MET A 257 -0.29 5.37 -13.38
N ILE A 258 -0.97 6.50 -13.39
CA ILE A 258 -2.34 6.63 -13.87
C ILE A 258 -2.28 7.12 -15.31
N LEU A 259 -2.70 6.23 -16.21
CA LEU A 259 -2.75 6.46 -17.64
C LEU A 259 -4.20 6.66 -18.08
N GLU A 260 -4.37 7.46 -19.12
CA GLU A 260 -5.66 7.72 -19.70
C GLU A 260 -5.63 7.51 -21.22
N LEU A 261 -6.55 6.68 -21.70
CA LEU A 261 -6.80 6.45 -23.10
C LEU A 261 -8.05 7.22 -23.51
N GLU A 262 -7.89 8.15 -24.46
CA GLU A 262 -8.99 8.93 -25.04
C GLU A 262 -9.22 8.50 -26.49
N GLY A 263 -10.32 7.80 -26.73
CA GLY A 263 -10.76 7.39 -28.07
C GLY A 263 -12.27 7.57 -28.23
N LYS A 264 -12.95 6.55 -28.78
CA LYS A 264 -14.43 6.52 -28.80
C LYS A 264 -15.07 6.47 -27.40
N ALA A 265 -14.29 6.02 -26.43
CA ALA A 265 -14.58 6.08 -25.01
C ALA A 265 -13.31 6.55 -24.27
N ARG A 266 -13.46 6.97 -23.02
CA ARG A 266 -12.34 7.24 -22.11
C ARG A 266 -12.11 6.00 -21.26
N GLN A 267 -10.86 5.58 -21.11
CA GLN A 267 -10.48 4.47 -20.23
C GLN A 267 -9.27 4.86 -19.38
N THR A 268 -9.36 4.63 -18.07
CA THR A 268 -8.21 4.71 -17.17
C THR A 268 -7.47 3.38 -17.17
N LEU A 269 -6.14 3.42 -17.21
CA LEU A 269 -5.27 2.26 -17.01
C LEU A 269 -4.34 2.54 -15.85
N LEU A 270 -4.19 1.56 -14.95
CA LEU A 270 -3.34 1.67 -13.78
C LEU A 270 -2.14 0.75 -13.95
N PHE A 271 -0.95 1.32 -13.87
CA PHE A 271 0.29 0.58 -13.86
C PHE A 271 0.92 0.66 -12.47
N VAL A 272 0.86 -0.45 -11.73
CA VAL A 272 1.38 -0.56 -10.36
C VAL A 272 2.69 -1.33 -10.38
N HIS A 273 3.77 -0.69 -9.92
CA HIS A 273 5.02 -1.38 -9.67
C HIS A 273 5.28 -1.43 -8.16
N SER A 274 5.22 -2.64 -7.61
CA SER A 274 5.57 -2.92 -6.22
C SER A 274 6.89 -3.68 -6.16
N VAL A 275 7.90 -3.12 -5.50
CA VAL A 275 9.26 -3.70 -5.43
C VAL A 275 9.34 -4.82 -4.40
N LEU A 276 8.66 -4.68 -3.25
CA LEU A 276 8.63 -5.67 -2.16
C LEU A 276 7.25 -5.66 -1.50
N GLN A 277 6.75 -6.82 -1.07
CA GLN A 277 5.47 -6.97 -0.37
C GLN A 277 5.66 -7.08 1.16
N PRO A 278 4.71 -6.59 1.99
CA PRO A 278 4.84 -6.52 3.45
C PRO A 278 5.07 -7.86 4.16
N ALA A 279 4.60 -8.97 3.58
CA ALA A 279 4.57 -10.30 4.21
C ALA A 279 5.96 -10.91 4.50
N GLY A 280 7.04 -10.42 3.88
CA GLY A 280 8.39 -10.98 4.02
C GLY A 280 9.27 -10.35 5.09
N GLY A 281 8.82 -9.29 5.77
CA GLY A 281 9.67 -8.51 6.66
C GLY A 281 10.11 -9.27 7.92
N ASN A 282 11.42 -9.34 8.17
CA ASN A 282 11.94 -9.69 9.49
C ASN A 282 11.81 -8.48 10.45
N PHE A 283 12.12 -8.67 11.73
CA PHE A 283 12.08 -7.59 12.74
C PHE A 283 12.81 -6.31 12.30
N ILE A 284 13.97 -6.45 11.64
CA ILE A 284 14.80 -5.31 11.23
C ILE A 284 14.05 -4.45 10.20
N ASN A 285 13.37 -5.09 9.24
CA ASN A 285 12.67 -4.36 8.18
C ASN A 285 11.45 -3.61 8.74
N MET A 286 10.71 -4.22 9.67
CA MET A 286 9.61 -3.54 10.37
C MET A 286 10.12 -2.38 11.22
N TRP A 287 11.22 -2.57 11.96
CA TRP A 287 11.82 -1.49 12.73
C TRP A 287 12.27 -0.33 11.83
N LYS A 288 12.91 -0.60 10.69
CA LYS A 288 13.32 0.42 9.72
C LYS A 288 12.12 1.22 9.21
N TYR A 289 11.01 0.53 8.90
CA TYR A 289 9.77 1.20 8.50
C TYR A 289 9.25 2.15 9.60
N LEU A 290 9.07 1.64 10.81
CA LEU A 290 8.59 2.43 11.94
C LEU A 290 9.50 3.62 12.26
N ASN A 291 10.82 3.46 12.09
CA ASN A 291 11.78 4.55 12.24
C ASN A 291 11.65 5.60 11.13
N GLN A 292 11.46 5.21 9.87
CA GLN A 292 11.19 6.15 8.77
C GLN A 292 9.87 6.92 8.95
N ARG A 293 8.88 6.28 9.58
CA ARG A 293 7.60 6.88 9.98
C ARG A 293 7.71 7.78 11.21
N GLY A 294 8.89 7.86 11.85
CA GLY A 294 9.14 8.75 12.99
C GLY A 294 8.43 8.33 14.27
N VAL A 295 8.18 7.02 14.44
CA VAL A 295 7.38 6.49 15.56
C VAL A 295 8.25 6.24 16.82
N PHE A 296 9.58 6.33 16.69
CA PHE A 296 10.57 6.12 17.74
C PHE A 296 11.38 7.37 18.04
#